data_AF-A0A2D9YA68-F1
#
_entry.id   AF-A0A2D9YA68-F1
#
_cell.length_a   1.000
_cell.length_b   1.000
_cell.length_c   1.000
_cell.angle_alpha   90.00
_cell.angle_beta   90.00
_cell.angle_gamma   90.00
#
_symmetry.space_group_name_H-M   'P 1'
#
loop_
_entity.id
_entity.type
_entity.pdbx_description
1 polymer ?
#
loop_
_entity_poly.entity_id
_entity_poly.type
_entity_poly.pdbx_seq_one_letter_code
_entity_poly.pdbx_strand_id
1 'polypeptide(L)'
;MLLDLPTAAKYNSWANKRLYAVAGKLTASELSQDRKGFFKSILGTLNHILLADLIYRERLEKKPTSFTRLDEILYTDFNSLQEAQFSQDSWYKTFCDSLDPEELEGTLSFDTVETGEYFSLPLRMCLTNLFQHQIHHRGQTHHMLSHAGLEPPPLDVVQFGSGL
;
A
#
# COMPACT_ATOMS: atom_id res chain seq x y z
N MET A 1 -5.51 10.59 -14.03
CA MET A 1 -5.79 9.49 -13.07
C MET A 1 -7.28 9.19 -13.13
N LEU A 2 -7.71 7.94 -12.97
CA LEU A 2 -9.14 7.57 -13.06
C LEU A 2 -9.96 8.06 -11.85
N LEU A 3 -9.30 8.35 -10.73
CA LEU A 3 -9.83 8.99 -9.53
C LEU A 3 -9.01 10.27 -9.25
N ASP A 4 -9.52 11.17 -8.40
CA ASP A 4 -8.68 12.18 -7.74
C ASP A 4 -7.90 11.57 -6.55
N LEU A 5 -6.89 12.27 -6.03
CA LEU A 5 -6.02 11.75 -4.96
C LEU A 5 -6.74 11.54 -3.62
N PRO A 6 -7.56 12.49 -3.12
CA PRO A 6 -8.43 12.25 -1.97
C PRO A 6 -9.28 10.97 -2.08
N THR A 7 -9.93 10.78 -3.23
CA THR A 7 -10.77 9.61 -3.51
C THR A 7 -9.93 8.34 -3.61
N ALA A 8 -8.76 8.41 -4.25
CA ALA A 8 -7.83 7.29 -4.32
C ALA A 8 -7.34 6.84 -2.93
N ALA A 9 -7.01 7.78 -2.02
CA ALA A 9 -6.59 7.47 -0.65
C ALA A 9 -7.73 6.82 0.17
N LYS A 10 -8.97 7.31 0.01
CA LYS A 10 -10.16 6.73 0.66
C LYS A 10 -10.45 5.32 0.15
N TYR A 11 -10.41 5.12 -1.16
CA TYR A 11 -10.54 3.81 -1.79
C TYR A 11 -9.43 2.86 -1.34
N ASN A 12 -8.17 3.33 -1.27
CA ASN A 12 -7.04 2.54 -0.82
C ASN A 12 -7.26 2.00 0.61
N SER A 13 -7.68 2.87 1.53
CA SER A 13 -8.01 2.49 2.90
C SER A 13 -9.17 1.49 2.98
N TRP A 14 -10.22 1.68 2.19
CA TRP A 14 -11.35 0.77 2.12
C TRP A 14 -10.93 -0.62 1.59
N ALA A 15 -10.15 -0.65 0.51
CA ALA A 15 -9.68 -1.89 -0.12
C ALA A 15 -8.74 -2.67 0.80
N ASN A 16 -7.80 -1.98 1.46
CA ASN A 16 -6.91 -2.59 2.45
C ASN A 16 -7.71 -3.24 3.58
N LYS A 17 -8.67 -2.53 4.18
CA LYS A 17 -9.50 -3.10 5.28
C LYS A 17 -10.21 -4.40 4.88
N ARG A 18 -10.81 -4.45 3.68
CA ARG A 18 -11.50 -5.66 3.21
C ARG A 18 -10.53 -6.81 2.99
N LEU A 19 -9.38 -6.52 2.37
CA LEU A 19 -8.35 -7.53 2.12
C LEU A 19 -7.78 -8.10 3.42
N TYR A 20 -7.45 -7.24 4.39
CA TYR A 20 -6.99 -7.65 5.72
C TYR A 20 -8.04 -8.46 6.49
N ALA A 21 -9.33 -8.12 6.37
CA ALA A 21 -10.40 -8.88 7.01
C ALA A 21 -10.49 -10.33 6.51
N VAL A 22 -10.19 -10.59 5.23
CA VAL A 22 -10.12 -11.96 4.71
C VAL A 22 -8.79 -12.62 5.09
N ALA A 23 -7.66 -11.91 4.94
CA ALA A 23 -6.34 -12.44 5.30
C ALA A 23 -6.24 -12.84 6.78
N GLY A 24 -6.88 -12.11 7.69
CA GLY A 24 -6.90 -12.40 9.12
C GLY A 24 -7.61 -13.70 9.52
N LYS A 25 -8.24 -14.41 8.58
CA LYS A 25 -8.78 -15.76 8.80
C LYS A 25 -7.72 -16.87 8.72
N LEU A 26 -6.55 -16.55 8.16
CA LEU A 26 -5.42 -17.48 8.04
C LEU A 26 -4.61 -17.50 9.34
N THR A 27 -4.02 -18.65 9.63
CA THR A 27 -3.01 -18.78 10.69
C THR A 27 -1.70 -18.05 10.29
N ALA A 28 -0.83 -17.78 11.27
CA ALA A 28 0.47 -17.15 11.01
C ALA A 28 1.35 -17.97 10.03
N SER A 29 1.28 -19.30 10.11
CA SER A 29 1.97 -20.20 9.19
C SER A 29 1.43 -20.07 7.76
N GLU A 30 0.10 -20.06 7.60
CA GLU A 30 -0.54 -19.89 6.30
C GLU A 30 -0.25 -18.51 5.72
N LEU A 31 -0.25 -17.43 6.51
CA LEU A 31 0.11 -16.08 6.06
C LEU A 31 1.56 -16.02 5.53
N SER A 32 2.47 -16.75 6.18
CA SER A 32 3.90 -16.78 5.85
C SER A 32 4.27 -17.78 4.76
N GLN A 33 3.36 -18.69 4.40
CA GLN A 33 3.61 -19.72 3.39
C GLN A 33 3.94 -19.10 2.03
N ASP A 34 5.02 -19.58 1.42
CA ASP A 34 5.45 -19.21 0.08
C ASP A 34 4.42 -19.68 -0.97
N ARG A 35 3.82 -18.70 -1.66
CA ARG A 35 2.84 -18.84 -2.74
C ARG A 35 3.38 -18.35 -4.07
N LYS A 36 4.72 -18.23 -4.20
CA LYS A 36 5.42 -17.85 -5.43
C LYS A 36 5.03 -16.46 -5.96
N GLY A 37 4.54 -15.58 -5.09
CA GLY A 37 4.43 -14.15 -5.38
C GLY A 37 5.79 -13.47 -5.38
N PHE A 38 5.85 -12.22 -5.83
CA PHE A 38 7.11 -11.45 -5.87
C PHE A 38 7.77 -11.35 -4.49
N PHE A 39 6.97 -11.06 -3.45
CA PHE A 39 7.38 -11.08 -2.04
C PHE A 39 7.10 -12.42 -1.34
N LYS A 40 7.03 -13.51 -2.12
CA LYS A 40 6.83 -14.91 -1.73
C LYS A 40 5.47 -15.22 -1.11
N SER A 41 5.08 -14.54 -0.03
CA SER A 41 3.90 -14.88 0.79
C SER A 41 2.91 -13.72 0.91
N ILE A 42 1.72 -14.00 1.46
CA ILE A 42 0.71 -12.97 1.78
C ILE A 42 1.29 -11.98 2.78
N LEU A 43 1.92 -12.48 3.85
CA LEU A 43 2.54 -11.63 4.87
C LEU A 43 3.66 -10.76 4.27
N GLY A 44 4.48 -11.32 3.39
CA GLY A 44 5.55 -10.59 2.70
C GLY A 44 5.01 -9.48 1.81
N THR A 45 3.98 -9.76 1.00
CA THR A 45 3.37 -8.75 0.13
C THR A 45 2.67 -7.64 0.93
N LEU A 46 1.98 -7.97 2.03
CA LEU A 46 1.37 -6.95 2.90
C LEU A 46 2.41 -6.08 3.61
N ASN A 47 3.52 -6.66 4.09
CA ASN A 47 4.64 -5.89 4.62
C ASN A 47 5.23 -4.96 3.57
N HIS A 48 5.38 -5.42 2.32
CA HIS A 48 5.89 -4.58 1.24
C HIS A 48 4.98 -3.39 0.93
N ILE A 49 3.66 -3.57 0.95
CA ILE A 49 2.71 -2.46 0.78
C ILE A 49 2.94 -1.38 1.85
N LEU A 50 3.00 -1.78 3.12
CA LEU A 50 3.27 -0.86 4.23
C LEU A 50 4.64 -0.19 4.10
N LEU A 51 5.67 -0.96 3.73
CA LEU A 51 7.03 -0.47 3.53
C LEU A 51 7.08 0.62 2.46
N ALA A 52 6.43 0.40 1.30
CA ALA A 52 6.34 1.40 0.24
C ALA A 52 5.63 2.67 0.71
N ASP A 53 4.55 2.52 1.49
CA ASP A 53 3.82 3.63 2.11
C ASP A 53 4.70 4.43 3.08
N LEU A 54 5.51 3.77 3.89
CA LEU A 54 6.43 4.40 4.83
C LEU A 54 7.57 5.12 4.12
N ILE A 55 8.19 4.51 3.10
CA ILE A 55 9.24 5.14 2.29
C ILE A 55 8.71 6.43 1.64
N TYR A 56 7.51 6.39 1.05
CA TYR A 56 6.91 7.59 0.48
C TYR A 56 6.60 8.63 1.56
N ARG A 57 6.11 8.22 2.73
CA ARG A 57 5.85 9.14 3.84
C ARG A 57 7.14 9.82 4.32
N GLU A 58 8.24 9.09 4.48
CA GLU A 58 9.53 9.66 4.86
C GLU A 58 9.97 10.74 3.86
N ARG A 59 9.81 10.47 2.55
CA ARG A 59 10.09 11.45 1.50
C ARG A 59 9.20 12.70 1.60
N LEU A 60 7.90 12.51 1.80
CA LEU A 60 6.92 13.59 1.95
C LEU A 60 7.20 14.45 3.19
N GLU A 61 7.59 13.82 4.29
CA GLU A 61 7.97 14.48 5.54
C GLU A 61 9.42 15.01 5.51
N LYS A 62 10.14 14.87 4.38
CA LYS A 62 11.54 15.27 4.18
C LYS A 62 12.49 14.65 5.22
N LYS A 63 12.22 13.41 5.60
CA LYS A 63 13.06 12.59 6.49
C LYS A 63 13.98 11.68 5.66
N PRO A 64 15.16 11.31 6.18
CA PRO A 64 15.98 10.28 5.58
C PRO A 64 15.19 8.96 5.45
N THR A 65 15.42 8.22 4.36
CA THR A 65 14.83 6.89 4.21
C THR A 65 15.46 5.92 5.21
N SER A 66 14.64 5.27 6.04
CA SER A 66 15.14 4.34 7.08
C SER A 66 15.36 2.91 6.58
N PHE A 67 14.94 2.63 5.34
CA PHE A 67 14.91 1.28 4.77
C PHE A 67 15.96 1.10 3.69
N THR A 68 16.47 -0.12 3.57
CA THR A 68 17.59 -0.48 2.69
C THR A 68 17.23 -1.53 1.64
N ARG A 69 16.13 -2.25 1.83
CA ARG A 69 15.60 -3.24 0.87
C ARG A 69 14.09 -3.09 0.75
N LEU A 70 13.52 -3.57 -0.36
CA LEU A 70 12.07 -3.55 -0.58
C LEU A 70 11.34 -4.80 -0.05
N ASP A 71 12.07 -5.81 0.42
CA ASP A 71 11.54 -7.05 0.97
C ASP A 71 11.71 -7.18 2.50
N GLU A 72 11.96 -6.05 3.18
CA GLU A 72 12.06 -6.03 4.64
C GLU A 72 10.72 -6.42 5.30
N ILE A 73 10.76 -7.37 6.24
CA ILE A 73 9.60 -7.77 7.04
C ILE A 73 9.55 -6.90 8.29
N LEU A 74 8.69 -5.89 8.25
CA LEU A 74 8.49 -4.93 9.35
C LEU A 74 7.78 -5.59 10.54
N TYR A 75 6.81 -6.45 10.26
CA TYR A 75 5.98 -7.12 11.25
C TYR A 75 5.78 -8.58 10.86
N THR A 76 6.18 -9.48 11.77
CA THR A 76 5.86 -10.92 11.69
C THR A 76 4.50 -11.23 12.29
N ASP A 77 4.04 -10.42 13.24
CA ASP A 77 2.69 -10.48 13.80
C ASP A 77 1.68 -9.75 12.89
N PHE A 78 0.61 -10.46 12.51
CA PHE A 78 -0.39 -9.93 11.57
C PHE A 78 -1.19 -8.77 12.14
N ASN A 79 -1.52 -8.79 13.45
CA ASN A 79 -2.32 -7.73 14.06
C ASN A 79 -1.53 -6.42 14.11
N SER A 80 -0.25 -6.50 14.46
CA SER A 80 0.68 -5.37 14.46
C SER A 80 0.84 -4.78 13.05
N LEU A 81 0.98 -5.64 12.02
CA LEU A 81 1.01 -5.22 10.62
C LEU A 81 -0.28 -4.49 10.21
N GLN A 82 -1.43 -5.04 10.59
CA GLN A 82 -2.74 -4.48 10.28
C GLN A 82 -2.92 -3.10 10.92
N GLU A 83 -2.58 -2.96 12.21
CA GLU A 83 -2.66 -1.69 12.93
C GLU A 83 -1.77 -0.64 12.26
N ALA A 84 -0.53 -1.01 11.91
CA ALA A 84 0.39 -0.11 11.23
C ALA A 84 -0.12 0.32 9.85
N GLN A 85 -0.64 -0.61 9.03
CA GLN A 85 -1.23 -0.27 7.73
C GLN A 85 -2.44 0.66 7.88
N PHE A 86 -3.34 0.40 8.84
CA PHE A 86 -4.54 1.22 9.02
C PHE A 86 -4.22 2.63 9.54
N SER A 87 -3.16 2.74 10.37
CA SER A 87 -2.60 4.02 10.79
C SER A 87 -2.06 4.79 9.57
N GLN A 88 -1.29 4.11 8.69
CA GLN A 88 -0.77 4.74 7.48
C GLN A 88 -1.83 5.13 6.47
N ASP A 89 -2.83 4.29 6.24
CA ASP A 89 -3.98 4.63 5.42
C ASP A 89 -4.70 5.89 5.95
N SER A 90 -4.78 6.05 7.27
CA SER A 90 -5.39 7.22 7.91
C SER A 90 -4.55 8.48 7.77
N TRP A 91 -3.23 8.36 7.82
CA TRP A 91 -2.31 9.44 7.51
C TRP A 91 -2.46 9.88 6.04
N TYR A 92 -2.45 8.96 5.08
CA TYR A 92 -2.58 9.29 3.65
C TYR A 92 -3.93 9.91 3.29
N LYS A 93 -5.04 9.47 3.91
CA LYS A 93 -6.33 10.14 3.73
C LYS A 93 -6.26 11.61 4.17
N THR A 94 -5.74 11.85 5.38
CA THR A 94 -5.62 13.21 5.92
C THR A 94 -4.71 14.08 5.05
N PHE A 95 -3.56 13.54 4.66
CA PHE A 95 -2.59 14.21 3.80
C PHE A 95 -3.20 14.55 2.43
N CYS A 96 -3.83 13.59 1.76
CA CYS A 96 -4.44 13.85 0.45
C CYS A 96 -5.64 14.80 0.53
N ASP A 97 -6.45 14.74 1.60
CA ASP A 97 -7.56 15.67 1.83
C ASP A 97 -7.08 17.10 2.10
N SER A 98 -5.84 17.30 2.58
CA SER A 98 -5.28 18.62 2.87
C SER A 98 -4.47 19.24 1.73
N LEU A 99 -4.21 18.51 0.64
CA LEU A 99 -3.40 19.02 -0.47
C LEU A 99 -4.18 20.01 -1.32
N ASP A 100 -3.60 21.20 -1.51
CA ASP A 100 -4.10 22.14 -2.49
C ASP A 100 -3.70 21.71 -3.92
N PRO A 101 -4.52 22.00 -4.95
CA PRO A 101 -4.20 21.62 -6.33
C PRO A 101 -2.85 22.15 -6.84
N GLU A 102 -2.38 23.29 -6.33
CA GLU A 102 -1.07 23.85 -6.70
C GLU A 102 0.09 23.05 -6.10
N GLU A 103 -0.06 22.51 -4.88
CA GLU A 103 0.97 21.67 -4.25
C GLU A 103 1.20 20.37 -5.03
N LEU A 104 0.17 19.88 -5.72
CA LEU A 104 0.25 18.68 -6.55
C LEU A 104 1.16 18.83 -7.78
N GLU A 105 1.35 20.06 -8.24
CA GLU A 105 2.28 20.40 -9.32
C GLU A 105 3.71 20.65 -8.81
N GLY A 106 3.90 20.73 -7.49
CA GLY A 106 5.21 20.78 -6.85
C GLY A 106 6.02 19.51 -7.10
N THR A 107 7.35 19.63 -7.02
CA THR A 107 8.27 18.52 -7.30
C THR A 107 8.58 17.71 -6.05
N LEU A 108 8.52 16.38 -6.16
CA LEU A 108 9.09 15.44 -5.21
C LEU A 108 10.34 14.79 -5.84
N SER A 109 11.48 14.94 -5.18
CA SER A 109 12.75 14.34 -5.60
C SER A 109 13.22 13.29 -4.60
N PHE A 110 13.75 12.18 -5.08
CA PHE A 110 14.22 11.08 -4.23
C PHE A 110 15.14 10.13 -5.00
N ASP A 111 15.99 9.42 -4.26
CA ASP A 111 16.68 8.23 -4.74
C ASP A 111 15.87 6.97 -4.44
N THR A 112 15.93 5.98 -5.33
CA THR A 112 15.33 4.66 -5.10
C THR A 112 16.14 3.85 -4.09
N VAL A 113 15.45 3.00 -3.32
CA VAL A 113 16.07 2.25 -2.21
C VAL A 113 17.07 1.21 -2.72
N GLU A 114 16.72 0.45 -3.76
CA GLU A 114 17.56 -0.67 -4.22
C GLU A 114 18.67 -0.27 -5.18
N THR A 115 18.39 0.64 -6.12
CA THR A 115 19.35 0.99 -7.20
C THR A 115 20.04 2.32 -6.97
N GLY A 116 19.54 3.17 -6.08
CA GLY A 116 20.05 4.54 -5.90
C GLY A 116 19.77 5.45 -7.09
N GLU A 117 18.88 5.05 -8.00
CA GLU A 117 18.47 5.87 -9.14
C GLU A 117 17.69 7.10 -8.67
N TYR A 118 18.09 8.28 -9.16
CA TYR A 118 17.50 9.56 -8.81
C TYR A 118 16.28 9.88 -9.69
N PHE A 119 15.19 10.30 -9.04
CA PHE A 119 13.99 10.82 -9.70
C PHE A 119 13.62 12.21 -9.17
N SER A 120 13.00 13.00 -10.05
CA SER A 120 12.44 14.31 -9.72
C SER A 120 11.21 14.54 -10.59
N LEU A 121 10.03 14.41 -9.98
CA LEU A 121 8.74 14.37 -10.69
C LEU A 121 7.68 15.19 -9.94
N PRO A 122 6.61 15.63 -10.62
CA PRO A 122 5.46 16.23 -9.95
C PRO A 122 4.89 15.30 -8.87
N LEU A 123 4.54 15.87 -7.71
CA LEU A 123 3.99 15.14 -6.55
C LEU A 123 2.78 14.30 -6.96
N ARG A 124 1.93 14.82 -7.84
CA ARG A 124 0.78 14.09 -8.39
C ARG A 124 1.17 12.77 -9.05
N MET A 125 2.29 12.72 -9.78
CA MET A 125 2.75 11.51 -10.46
C MET A 125 3.26 10.49 -9.46
N CYS A 126 4.02 10.94 -8.45
CA CYS A 126 4.54 10.10 -7.39
C CYS A 126 3.40 9.44 -6.58
N LEU A 127 2.40 10.21 -6.15
CA LEU A 127 1.25 9.67 -5.42
C LEU A 127 0.36 8.78 -6.29
N THR A 128 0.18 9.12 -7.57
CA THR A 128 -0.52 8.25 -8.53
C THR A 128 0.17 6.90 -8.63
N ASN A 129 1.50 6.89 -8.76
CA ASN A 129 2.30 5.67 -8.80
C ASN A 129 2.14 4.86 -7.51
N LEU A 130 2.18 5.51 -6.34
CA LEU A 130 1.99 4.83 -5.05
C LEU A 130 0.65 4.08 -4.98
N PHE A 131 -0.46 4.74 -5.32
CA PHE A 131 -1.77 4.08 -5.26
C PHE A 131 -1.96 3.00 -6.34
N GLN A 132 -1.40 3.19 -7.54
CA GLN A 132 -1.38 2.15 -8.57
C GLN A 132 -0.55 0.93 -8.14
N HIS A 133 0.60 1.17 -7.53
CA HIS A 133 1.47 0.15 -6.99
C HIS A 133 0.79 -0.66 -5.88
N GLN A 134 0.04 -0.01 -4.99
CA GLN A 134 -0.78 -0.72 -4.00
C GLN A 134 -1.87 -1.58 -4.66
N ILE A 135 -2.56 -1.08 -5.70
CA ILE A 135 -3.54 -1.89 -6.45
C ILE A 135 -2.88 -3.14 -7.04
N HIS A 136 -1.70 -3.00 -7.62
CA HIS A 136 -0.94 -4.11 -8.19
C HIS A 136 -0.65 -5.21 -7.14
N HIS A 137 -0.09 -4.84 -5.99
CA HIS A 137 0.23 -5.81 -4.94
C HIS A 137 -0.99 -6.34 -4.20
N ARG A 138 -2.05 -5.55 -4.04
CA ARG A 138 -3.35 -6.08 -3.59
C ARG A 138 -3.90 -7.12 -4.55
N GLY A 139 -3.74 -6.95 -5.86
CA GLY A 139 -4.14 -7.95 -6.86
C GLY A 139 -3.38 -9.28 -6.68
N GLN A 140 -2.09 -9.22 -6.38
CA GLN A 140 -1.29 -10.41 -6.05
C GLN A 140 -1.81 -11.08 -4.77
N THR A 141 -2.01 -10.32 -3.69
CA THR A 141 -2.54 -10.86 -2.43
C THR A 141 -3.94 -11.43 -2.58
N HIS A 142 -4.81 -10.76 -3.33
CA HIS A 142 -6.16 -11.23 -3.65
C HIS A 142 -6.11 -12.60 -4.34
N HIS A 143 -5.25 -12.78 -5.33
CA HIS A 143 -5.06 -14.09 -5.96
C HIS A 143 -4.50 -15.14 -4.98
N MET A 144 -3.53 -14.77 -4.14
CA MET A 144 -2.98 -15.67 -3.13
C MET A 144 -3.99 -16.11 -2.07
N LEU A 145 -4.98 -15.28 -1.74
CA LEU A 145 -6.09 -15.64 -0.86
C LEU A 145 -6.97 -16.73 -1.48
N SER A 146 -7.30 -16.65 -2.78
CA SER A 146 -7.98 -17.75 -3.48
C SER A 146 -7.19 -19.04 -3.40
N HIS A 147 -5.87 -18.99 -3.61
CA HIS A 147 -5.02 -20.17 -3.52
C HIS A 147 -4.97 -20.75 -2.09
N ALA A 148 -5.15 -19.91 -1.06
CA ALA A 148 -5.28 -20.34 0.32
C ALA A 148 -6.67 -20.89 0.68
N GLY A 149 -7.58 -21.06 -0.30
CA GLY A 149 -8.92 -21.58 -0.08
C GLY A 149 -9.90 -20.57 0.53
N LEU A 150 -9.56 -19.28 0.53
CA LEU A 150 -10.47 -18.21 0.95
C LEU A 150 -11.09 -17.51 -0.25
N GLU A 151 -12.35 -17.11 -0.14
CA GLU A 151 -13.00 -16.21 -1.10
C GLU A 151 -12.44 -14.79 -0.91
N PRO A 152 -11.70 -14.25 -1.89
CA PRO A 152 -11.21 -12.88 -1.79
C PRO A 152 -12.37 -11.88 -1.86
N PRO A 153 -12.23 -10.72 -1.19
CA PRO A 153 -13.28 -9.73 -1.20
C PRO A 153 -13.31 -8.99 -2.55
N PRO A 154 -14.48 -8.53 -3.00
CA PRO A 154 -14.53 -7.57 -4.09
C PRO A 154 -13.85 -6.26 -3.67
N LEU A 155 -13.05 -5.71 -4.59
CA LEU A 155 -12.23 -4.52 -4.39
C LEU A 155 -12.46 -3.47 -5.49
N ASP A 156 -13.49 -3.59 -6.31
CA ASP A 156 -13.70 -2.65 -7.40
C ASP A 156 -14.19 -1.27 -6.92
N VAL A 157 -13.90 -0.25 -7.72
CA VAL A 157 -14.26 1.14 -7.42
C VAL A 157 -15.77 1.36 -7.47
N VAL A 158 -16.52 0.56 -8.24
CA VAL A 158 -17.99 0.67 -8.33
C VAL A 158 -18.61 0.34 -6.98
N GLN A 159 -18.16 -0.75 -6.34
CA GLN A 159 -18.61 -1.09 -5.00
C GLN A 159 -18.20 -0.05 -3.96
N PHE A 160 -16.95 0.43 -4.01
CA PHE A 160 -16.52 1.53 -3.14
C PHE A 160 -17.43 2.77 -3.26
N GLY A 161 -17.74 3.19 -4.48
CA GLY A 161 -18.61 4.34 -4.75
C GLY A 161 -20.07 4.14 -4.34
N SER A 162 -20.52 2.90 -4.15
CA SER A 162 -21.87 2.57 -3.70
C SER A 162 -22.09 2.69 -2.19
N GLY A 163 -21.02 2.89 -1.41
CA GLY A 163 -21.07 2.94 0.05
C GLY A 163 -21.17 1.58 0.75
N LEU A 164 -20.86 0.49 0.03
CA LEU A 164 -20.87 -0.91 0.52
C LEU A 164 -19.49 -1.44 0.95
#